data_AF-A0A5B7ECA7-F1
#
_entry.id   AF-A0A5B7ECA7-F1
#
_cell.length_a   1.000
_cell.length_b   1.000
_cell.length_c   1.000
_cell.angle_alpha   90.00
_cell.angle_beta   90.00
_cell.angle_gamma   90.00
#
_symmetry.space_group_name_H-M   'P 1'
#
loop_
_entity.id
_entity.type
_entity.pdbx_description
1 polymer ?
#
loop_
_entity_poly.entity_id
_entity_poly.type
_entity_poly.pdbx_seq_one_letter_code
_entity_poly.pdbx_strand_id
1 'polypeptide(L)'
;MTTFEGHHYLLCAMGDGQLFYFSYTSATGYLSEKKKVVLGTQPTTLRRFRSLSSTNVFACSDRPTVIYSSNHKLVFSKVNLREVTHMCPLNAEAYPNRTTI
;
A
#
# COMPACT_ATOMS: atom_id res chain seq x y z
N MET A 1 -0.59 8.98 5.16
CA MET A 1 0.65 9.37 4.46
C MET A 1 1.65 8.23 4.53
N THR A 2 2.30 7.86 3.42
CA THR A 2 3.41 6.89 3.39
C THR A 2 4.53 7.46 2.52
N THR A 3 5.79 7.21 2.89
CA THR A 3 6.96 7.65 2.14
C THR A 3 7.50 6.48 1.32
N PHE A 4 7.68 6.70 0.02
CA PHE A 4 8.33 5.76 -0.89
C PHE A 4 9.50 6.48 -1.58
N GLU A 5 10.72 5.92 -1.54
CA GLU A 5 11.92 6.51 -2.16
C GLU A 5 12.08 8.02 -1.86
N GLY A 6 11.86 8.43 -0.61
CA GLY A 6 11.96 9.84 -0.18
C GLY A 6 10.78 10.75 -0.54
N HIS A 7 9.80 10.27 -1.33
CA HIS A 7 8.63 11.03 -1.74
C HIS A 7 7.42 10.66 -0.89
N HIS A 8 6.65 11.64 -0.42
CA HIS A 8 5.46 11.39 0.38
C HIS A 8 4.23 11.24 -0.49
N TYR A 9 3.42 10.25 -0.17
CA TYR A 9 2.15 9.98 -0.85
C TYR A 9 1.00 9.86 0.14
N LEU A 10 -0.17 10.31 -0.28
CA LEU A 10 -1.44 9.97 0.34
C LEU A 10 -2.15 8.92 -0.51
N LEU A 11 -2.54 7.81 0.13
CA LEU A 11 -3.29 6.73 -0.49
C LEU A 11 -4.68 6.70 0.14
N CYS A 12 -5.72 6.64 -0.68
CA CYS A 12 -7.12 6.60 -0.25
C CYS A 12 -7.84 5.47 -0.99
N ALA A 13 -8.19 4.41 -0.26
CA ALA A 13 -8.93 3.27 -0.77
C ALA A 13 -10.43 3.46 -0.51
N MET A 14 -11.24 3.14 -1.51
CA MET A 14 -12.68 3.29 -1.50
C MET A 14 -13.36 1.93 -1.31
N GLY A 15 -14.65 1.96 -0.92
CA GLY A 15 -15.47 0.76 -0.73
C GLY A 15 -15.75 -0.04 -2.00
N ASP A 16 -15.56 0.57 -3.18
CA ASP A 16 -15.79 -0.03 -4.49
C ASP A 16 -14.51 -0.58 -5.15
N GLY A 17 -13.42 -0.73 -4.36
CA GLY A 17 -12.14 -1.23 -4.84
C GLY A 17 -11.29 -0.22 -5.62
N GLN A 18 -11.73 1.04 -5.72
CA GLN A 18 -10.90 2.13 -6.27
C GLN A 18 -9.85 2.58 -5.26
N LEU A 19 -8.65 2.87 -5.75
CA LEU A 19 -7.59 3.52 -5.00
C LEU A 19 -7.23 4.85 -5.68
N PHE A 20 -7.33 5.93 -4.92
CA PHE A 20 -6.78 7.22 -5.29
C PHE A 20 -5.44 7.43 -4.59
N TYR A 21 -4.49 8.00 -5.32
CA TYR A 21 -3.22 8.42 -4.72
C TYR A 21 -2.78 9.77 -5.23
N PHE A 22 -2.07 10.47 -4.35
CA PHE A 22 -1.64 11.85 -4.54
C PHE A 22 -0.18 11.97 -4.09
N SER A 23 0.59 12.79 -4.79
CA SER A 23 1.83 13.33 -4.24
C SER A 23 1.47 14.29 -3.11
N TYR A 24 2.17 14.19 -1.97
CA TYR A 24 1.92 14.99 -0.79
C TYR A 24 3.16 15.83 -0.47
N THR A 25 3.00 17.15 -0.43
CA THR A 25 4.08 18.05 -0.03
C THR A 25 3.98 18.34 1.46
N SER A 26 4.86 17.74 2.27
CA SER A 26 4.82 17.87 3.74
C SER A 26 5.03 19.29 4.24
N ALA A 27 5.78 20.12 3.50
CA ALA A 27 6.03 21.52 3.87
C ALA A 27 4.78 22.42 3.79
N THR A 28 3.88 22.14 2.85
CA THR A 28 2.70 22.98 2.57
C THR A 28 1.37 22.29 2.87
N GLY A 29 1.37 20.97 3.02
CA GLY A 29 0.17 20.16 3.20
C GLY A 29 -0.64 19.92 1.92
N TYR A 30 -0.17 20.40 0.75
CA TYR A 30 -0.90 20.25 -0.50
C TYR A 30 -0.81 18.83 -1.09
N LEU A 31 -1.91 18.43 -1.73
CA LEU A 31 -2.00 17.23 -2.54
C LEU A 31 -1.95 17.60 -4.02
N SER A 32 -1.07 16.95 -4.77
CA SER A 32 -0.92 17.13 -6.20
C SER A 32 -0.94 15.78 -6.92
N GLU A 33 -0.95 15.82 -8.26
CA GLU A 33 -0.89 14.61 -9.11
C GLU A 33 -1.90 13.53 -8.75
N LYS A 34 -3.18 13.91 -8.61
CA LYS A 34 -4.26 12.94 -8.38
C LYS A 34 -4.25 11.85 -9.45
N LYS A 35 -4.05 10.62 -9.02
CA LYS A 35 -4.10 9.42 -9.88
C LYS A 35 -5.09 8.41 -9.30
N LYS A 36 -5.65 7.57 -10.16
CA LYS A 36 -6.65 6.56 -9.83
C LYS A 36 -6.23 5.22 -10.41
N VAL A 37 -6.41 4.16 -9.63
CA VAL A 37 -6.29 2.77 -10.07
C VAL A 37 -7.42 1.95 -9.46
N VAL A 38 -7.81 0.85 -10.09
CA VAL A 38 -8.77 -0.12 -9.55
C VAL A 38 -7.99 -1.33 -9.08
N LEU A 39 -8.08 -1.64 -7.79
CA LEU A 39 -7.39 -2.80 -7.21
C LEU A 39 -8.29 -4.02 -7.17
N GLY A 40 -9.57 -3.84 -6.89
CA GLY A 40 -10.54 -4.90 -6.70
C GLY A 40 -11.97 -4.43 -6.96
N THR A 41 -12.93 -5.16 -6.40
CA THR A 41 -14.35 -4.80 -6.42
C THR A 41 -14.94 -4.71 -5.02
N GLN A 42 -14.21 -5.19 -4.02
CA GLN A 42 -14.58 -5.13 -2.60
C GLN A 42 -13.83 -3.99 -1.88
N PRO A 43 -14.34 -3.55 -0.71
CA PRO A 43 -13.65 -2.57 0.13
C PRO A 43 -12.19 -2.96 0.39
N THR A 44 -11.28 -2.02 0.15
CA THR A 44 -9.84 -2.27 0.26
C THR A 44 -9.27 -1.66 1.53
N THR A 45 -8.64 -2.48 2.38
CA THR A 45 -7.91 -2.00 3.57
C THR A 45 -6.42 -1.87 3.28
N LEU A 46 -5.83 -0.72 3.60
CA LEU A 46 -4.40 -0.47 3.38
C LEU A 46 -3.60 -0.72 4.66
N ARG A 47 -2.55 -1.55 4.56
CA ARG A 47 -1.66 -1.91 5.67
C ARG A 47 -0.21 -1.63 5.30
N ARG A 48 0.45 -0.73 6.03
CA ARG A 48 1.87 -0.46 5.84
C ARG A 48 2.70 -1.58 6.45
N PHE A 49 3.72 -2.04 5.74
CA PHE A 49 4.70 -2.98 6.25
C PHE A 49 6.10 -2.62 5.75
N ARG A 50 7.12 -3.11 6.44
CA ARG A 50 8.52 -2.99 5.99
C ARG A 50 8.96 -4.33 5.44
N SER A 51 9.65 -4.29 4.30
CA SER A 51 10.34 -5.44 3.75
C SER A 51 11.79 -5.03 3.52
N LEU A 52 12.74 -5.78 4.08
CA LEU A 52 14.15 -5.42 4.13
C LEU A 52 14.32 -4.00 4.72
N SER A 53 14.66 -3.02 3.88
CA SER A 53 14.84 -1.60 4.23
C SER A 53 13.81 -0.67 3.59
N SER A 54 12.84 -1.18 2.83
CA SER A 54 11.83 -0.37 2.14
C SER A 54 10.47 -0.41 2.84
N THR A 55 9.79 0.74 2.81
CA THR A 55 8.40 0.84 3.27
C THR A 55 7.46 0.52 2.11
N ASN A 56 6.54 -0.41 2.32
CA ASN A 56 5.57 -0.87 1.34
C ASN A 56 4.16 -0.80 1.93
N VAL A 57 3.14 -0.89 1.08
CA VAL A 57 1.73 -0.93 1.50
C VAL A 57 1.06 -2.14 0.89
N PHE A 58 0.38 -2.93 1.71
CA PHE A 58 -0.44 -4.04 1.30
C PHE A 58 -1.90 -3.59 1.22
N ALA A 59 -2.55 -3.84 0.09
CA ALA A 59 -3.97 -3.63 -0.11
C ALA A 59 -4.71 -4.97 0.06
N CYS A 60 -5.41 -5.09 1.19
CA CYS A 60 -6.26 -6.24 1.54
C CYS A 60 -7.61 -6.08 0.83
N SER A 61 -7.97 -7.03 -0.03
CA SER A 61 -9.16 -6.99 -0.91
C SER A 61 -9.39 -8.38 -1.55
N ASP A 62 -10.39 -8.49 -2.43
CA ASP A 62 -10.64 -9.61 -3.34
C ASP A 62 -9.54 -9.77 -4.41
N ARG A 63 -8.66 -8.78 -4.53
CA ARG A 63 -7.48 -8.79 -5.40
C ARG A 63 -6.28 -8.21 -4.64
N PRO A 64 -5.68 -9.00 -3.72
CA PRO A 64 -4.61 -8.53 -2.86
C PRO A 64 -3.43 -7.97 -3.67
N THR A 65 -2.95 -6.79 -3.31
CA THR A 65 -1.93 -6.06 -4.07
C THR A 65 -0.89 -5.43 -3.15
N VAL A 66 0.39 -5.56 -3.50
CA VAL A 66 1.49 -4.82 -2.87
C VAL A 66 1.78 -3.56 -3.67
N ILE A 67 1.78 -2.43 -2.98
CA ILE A 67 2.11 -1.11 -3.48
C ILE A 67 3.51 -0.75 -2.96
N TYR A 68 4.42 -0.46 -3.89
CA TYR A 68 5.79 -0.02 -3.61
C TYR A 68 6.22 1.02 -4.63
N SER A 69 7.41 1.60 -4.48
CA SER A 69 8.00 2.46 -5.51
C SER A 69 9.22 1.82 -6.12
N SER A 70 9.38 2.03 -7.42
CA SER A 70 10.56 1.66 -8.19
C SER A 70 10.78 2.77 -9.23
N ASN A 71 11.99 3.32 -9.29
CA ASN A 71 12.33 4.43 -10.19
C ASN A 71 11.40 5.65 -10.01
N HIS A 72 11.10 6.02 -8.76
CA HIS A 72 10.24 7.14 -8.37
C HIS A 72 8.80 7.06 -8.91
N LYS A 73 8.33 5.83 -9.20
CA LYS A 73 6.97 5.55 -9.65
C LYS A 73 6.36 4.45 -8.79
N LEU A 74 5.10 4.65 -8.40
CA LEU A 74 4.34 3.62 -7.69
C LEU A 74 4.04 2.43 -8.61
N VAL A 75 4.33 1.24 -8.11
CA VAL A 75 4.09 -0.05 -8.76
C VAL A 75 3.08 -0.85 -7.94
N PHE A 76 2.17 -1.52 -8.63
CA PHE A 76 1.07 -2.31 -8.06
C PHE A 76 1.25 -3.77 -8.45
N SER A 77 1.82 -4.58 -7.54
CA SER A 77 2.08 -5.99 -7.79
C SER A 77 1.00 -6.86 -7.16
N LYS A 78 0.32 -7.67 -7.98
CA LYS A 78 -0.69 -8.62 -7.52
C LYS A 78 -0.04 -9.73 -6.71
N VAL A 79 -0.73 -10.16 -5.66
CA VAL A 79 -0.31 -11.29 -4.82
C VAL A 79 -1.08 -12.53 -5.24
N ASN A 80 -0.42 -13.69 -5.25
CA ASN A 80 -1.01 -14.97 -5.64
C ASN A 80 -1.88 -15.58 -4.53
N LEU A 81 -2.87 -14.83 -4.06
CA LEU A 81 -3.86 -15.25 -3.06
C LEU A 81 -5.24 -14.86 -3.55
N ARG A 82 -6.25 -15.65 -3.18
CA ARG A 82 -7.64 -15.40 -3.61
C ARG A 82 -8.22 -14.14 -2.98
N GLU A 83 -8.05 -14.00 -1.68
CA GLU A 83 -8.59 -12.90 -0.90
C GLU A 83 -7.75 -12.73 0.36
N VAL A 84 -7.56 -11.49 0.80
CA VAL A 84 -6.94 -11.16 2.08
C VAL A 84 -7.77 -10.05 2.70
N THR A 85 -8.36 -10.29 3.86
CA THR A 85 -9.19 -9.29 4.55
C THR A 85 -8.38 -8.46 5.54
N HIS A 86 -7.39 -9.08 6.18
CA HIS A 86 -6.56 -8.46 7.21
C HIS A 86 -5.10 -8.82 6.98
N MET A 87 -4.21 -7.89 7.29
CA MET A 87 -2.78 -8.12 7.20
C MET A 87 -2.11 -7.33 8.31
N CYS A 88 -1.21 -7.99 9.04
CA CYS A 88 -0.45 -7.40 10.12
C CYS A 88 1.02 -7.81 10.02
N PRO A 89 1.97 -6.87 10.24
CA PRO A 89 3.36 -7.24 10.44
C PRO A 89 3.50 -8.12 11.70
N LEU A 90 4.26 -9.22 11.60
CA LEU A 90 4.58 -10.12 12.71
C LEU A 90 6.10 -10.20 12.86
N ASN A 91 6.62 -9.63 13.95
CA ASN A 91 8.04 -9.73 14.27
C ASN A 91 8.22 -10.44 15.62
N ALA A 92 8.01 -11.75 15.61
CA ALA A 92 8.24 -12.61 16.77
C ALA A 92 9.63 -13.25 16.67
N GLU A 93 10.24 -13.66 17.79
CA GLU A 93 11.56 -14.30 17.79
C GLU A 93 11.58 -15.59 16.93
N ALA A 94 10.51 -16.39 17.01
CA ALA A 94 10.33 -17.57 16.16
C ALA A 94 10.03 -17.23 14.69
N TYR A 95 9.62 -16.00 14.40
CA TYR A 95 9.17 -15.52 13.08
C TYR A 95 9.68 -14.10 12.79
N PRO A 96 11.00 -13.90 12.66
CA PRO A 96 11.57 -12.58 12.48
C PRO A 96 11.19 -12.00 11.11
N ASN A 97 10.80 -10.72 11.10
CA ASN A 97 10.45 -9.98 9.88
C ASN A 97 9.37 -10.65 9.00
N ARG A 98 8.40 -11.35 9.61
CA ARG A 98 7.27 -11.96 8.89
C ARG A 98 6.06 -11.03 8.86
N THR A 99 5.07 -11.41 8.06
CA THR A 99 3.77 -10.76 7.99
C THR A 99 2.71 -11.86 8.04
N THR A 100 1.69 -11.68 8.85
CA THR A 100 0.51 -12.56 8.87
C THR A 100 -0.58 -11.94 8.02
N ILE A 101 -1.21 -12.77 7.20
CA ILE A 101 -2.32 -12.45 6.27
C ILE A 101 -3.52 -13.32 6.62
#